data_AF-A0A2A4IVM4-F1
#
_entry.id   AF-A0A2A4IVM4-F1
#
_cell.length_a   1.000
_cell.length_b   1.000
_cell.length_c   1.000
_cell.angle_alpha   90.00
_cell.angle_beta   90.00
_cell.angle_gamma   90.00
#
_symmetry.space_group_name_H-M   'P 1'
#
loop_
_entity.id
_entity.type
_entity.pdbx_description
1 polymer ?
#
loop_
_entity_poly.entity_id
_entity_poly.type
_entity_poly.pdbx_seq_one_letter_code
_entity_poly.pdbx_strand_id
1 'polypeptide(L)'
;MNFRRILSKSSLRSSSSSGKSHPEEVAKLQSEIELLKQTIDSLKVSVESRDAAIGTLAREKEKIYVELKSAQRTNRNLHQQLVDERDIHSKEKDFLINEIKRLTKRNEYESNAQESKDLTEDQVKGSLHEELKAKDEVIYNIGTKYLKIKSSKIFFQKKLEKLQAQNKKTCENIILLLQDNRKTLDSLLDKLLKSSSVSPNSKKYLKLLQINASLHYENTQLKIYLSSQQESTNSGLQHHSERCCLTDKQAPFETKSEEKMTQYINTKFKLFNTHGFEALKSFKYIHRSFSPNVRGTIYRSVSDSCIVRSTLSELVNASNIL
;
A
#
# COMPACT_ATOMS: atom_id res chain seq x y z
N MET A 1 -0.84 -44.50 14.89
CA MET A 1 -1.45 -45.39 15.90
C MET A 1 -0.71 -46.73 15.85
N ASN A 2 0.18 -46.97 16.82
CA ASN A 2 0.99 -48.17 16.93
C ASN A 2 0.19 -49.29 17.59
N PHE A 3 -0.20 -50.33 16.85
CA PHE A 3 -0.69 -51.57 17.44
C PHE A 3 0.45 -52.58 17.55
N ARG A 4 0.92 -52.74 18.80
CA ARG A 4 1.93 -53.72 19.20
C ARG A 4 1.44 -55.14 18.90
N ARG A 5 2.34 -55.96 18.34
CA ARG A 5 2.22 -57.43 18.28
C ARG A 5 1.95 -57.97 19.68
N ILE A 6 0.81 -58.63 19.87
CA ILE A 6 0.60 -59.55 20.98
C ILE A 6 0.76 -60.95 20.39
N LEU A 7 1.99 -61.46 20.40
CA LEU A 7 2.26 -62.88 20.19
C LEU A 7 2.28 -63.53 21.58
N SER A 8 1.17 -64.16 21.95
CA SER A 8 1.11 -65.01 23.14
C SER A 8 1.91 -66.28 22.87
N LYS A 9 3.05 -66.41 23.55
CA LYS A 9 3.81 -67.64 23.71
C LYS A 9 3.07 -68.53 24.72
N SER A 10 2.48 -69.63 24.27
CA SER A 10 2.11 -70.74 25.15
C SER A 10 2.81 -72.01 24.69
N SER A 11 3.96 -72.23 25.32
CA SER A 11 4.46 -73.49 25.87
C SER A 11 4.04 -74.79 25.16
N LEU A 12 4.94 -75.28 24.31
CA LEU A 12 4.98 -76.67 23.86
C LEU A 12 5.31 -77.57 25.06
N ARG A 13 4.33 -78.37 25.52
CA ARG A 13 4.58 -79.53 26.38
C ARG A 13 4.17 -80.78 25.61
N SER A 14 5.17 -81.43 25.03
CA SER A 14 5.05 -82.74 24.40
C SER A 14 4.66 -83.78 25.45
N SER A 15 3.64 -84.58 25.13
CA SER A 15 3.42 -85.88 25.78
C SER A 15 3.01 -86.86 24.69
N SER A 16 3.95 -87.74 24.39
CA SER A 16 3.81 -88.87 23.49
C SER A 16 2.82 -89.88 24.05
N SER A 17 1.66 -90.02 23.41
CA SER A 17 0.85 -91.24 23.49
C SER A 17 0.13 -91.52 22.16
N SER A 18 0.74 -92.38 21.36
CA SER A 18 0.10 -93.51 20.67
C SER A 18 -1.37 -93.34 20.20
N GLY A 19 -1.53 -92.97 18.93
CA GLY A 19 -2.29 -93.80 17.98
C GLY A 19 -3.81 -93.63 17.81
N LYS A 20 -4.54 -92.79 18.56
CA LYS A 20 -6.01 -92.65 18.40
C LYS A 20 -6.62 -91.23 18.45
N SER A 21 -5.82 -90.17 18.63
CA SER A 21 -6.33 -88.79 18.85
C SER A 21 -6.35 -87.86 17.62
N HIS A 22 -5.75 -88.28 16.50
CA HIS A 22 -5.66 -87.45 15.29
C HIS A 22 -6.98 -86.93 14.70
N PRO A 23 -8.09 -87.69 14.65
CA PRO A 23 -9.31 -87.20 13.98
C PRO A 23 -10.04 -86.11 14.77
N GLU A 24 -9.97 -86.12 16.10
CA GLU A 24 -10.68 -85.17 16.96
C GLU A 24 -9.98 -83.80 17.01
N GLU A 25 -8.66 -83.80 16.99
CA GLU A 25 -7.84 -82.58 16.90
C GLU A 25 -7.97 -81.91 15.53
N VAL A 26 -8.05 -82.72 14.46
CA VAL A 26 -8.35 -82.25 13.09
C VAL A 26 -9.75 -81.63 13.02
N ALA A 27 -10.76 -82.23 13.66
CA ALA A 27 -12.12 -81.69 13.68
C ALA A 27 -12.21 -80.33 14.43
N LYS A 28 -11.50 -80.18 15.56
CA LYS A 28 -11.41 -78.90 16.28
C LYS A 28 -10.75 -77.81 15.43
N LEU A 29 -9.63 -78.14 14.78
CA LEU A 29 -8.94 -77.20 13.89
C LEU A 29 -9.81 -76.82 12.68
N GLN A 30 -10.59 -77.74 12.12
CA GLN A 30 -11.55 -77.43 11.05
C GLN A 30 -12.66 -76.49 11.52
N SER A 31 -13.21 -76.71 12.71
CA SER A 31 -14.19 -75.80 13.31
C SER A 31 -13.61 -74.40 13.55
N GLU A 32 -12.36 -74.32 14.01
CA GLU A 32 -11.68 -73.05 14.24
C GLU A 32 -11.39 -72.31 12.93
N ILE A 33 -10.96 -73.03 11.89
CA ILE A 33 -10.78 -72.48 10.54
C ILE A 33 -12.10 -71.90 10.02
N GLU A 34 -13.21 -72.61 10.21
CA GLU A 34 -14.51 -72.15 9.71
C GLU A 34 -15.01 -70.91 10.47
N LEU A 35 -14.79 -70.85 11.80
CA LEU A 35 -15.07 -69.67 12.60
C LEU A 35 -14.21 -68.46 12.18
N LEU A 36 -12.92 -68.69 11.90
CA LEU A 36 -12.00 -67.66 11.43
C LEU A 36 -12.42 -67.13 10.05
N LYS A 37 -12.85 -67.99 9.12
CA LYS A 37 -13.38 -67.56 7.83
C LYS A 37 -14.61 -66.66 7.99
N GLN A 38 -15.59 -67.08 8.82
CA GLN A 38 -16.78 -66.27 9.09
C GLN A 38 -16.41 -64.90 9.70
N THR A 39 -15.44 -64.89 10.62
CA THR A 39 -14.94 -63.65 11.23
C THR A 39 -14.28 -62.75 10.19
N ILE A 40 -13.45 -63.31 9.31
CA ILE A 40 -12.80 -62.57 8.22
C ILE A 40 -13.84 -61.96 7.28
N ASP A 41 -14.87 -62.72 6.90
CA ASP A 41 -15.90 -62.24 5.99
C ASP A 41 -16.77 -61.15 6.64
N SER A 42 -17.11 -61.29 7.92
CA SER A 42 -17.78 -60.23 8.69
C SER A 42 -16.93 -58.96 8.78
N LEU A 43 -15.62 -59.10 9.03
CA LEU A 43 -14.70 -57.98 9.08
C LEU A 43 -14.54 -57.30 7.72
N LYS A 44 -14.52 -58.04 6.61
CA LYS A 44 -14.50 -57.46 5.25
C LYS A 44 -15.71 -56.57 5.01
N VAL A 45 -16.92 -57.08 5.27
CA VAL A 45 -18.16 -56.30 5.13
C VAL A 45 -18.13 -55.05 6.02
N SER A 46 -17.62 -55.16 7.25
CA SER A 46 -17.47 -54.03 8.16
C SER A 46 -16.45 -52.99 7.68
N VAL A 47 -15.36 -53.42 7.03
CA VAL A 47 -14.36 -52.52 6.43
C VAL A 47 -14.96 -51.80 5.23
N GLU A 48 -15.58 -52.52 4.30
CA GLU A 48 -16.22 -51.94 3.11
C GLU A 48 -17.32 -50.92 3.48
N SER A 49 -18.13 -51.23 4.49
CA SER A 49 -19.15 -50.31 5.01
C SER A 49 -18.53 -49.03 5.60
N ARG A 50 -17.43 -49.14 6.35
CA ARG A 50 -16.71 -47.97 6.89
C ARG A 50 -16.05 -47.15 5.80
N ASP A 51 -15.47 -47.79 4.79
CA ASP A 51 -14.86 -47.09 3.65
C ASP A 51 -15.91 -46.30 2.85
N ALA A 52 -17.11 -46.88 2.66
CA ALA A 52 -18.24 -46.18 2.05
C ALA A 52 -18.69 -44.96 2.88
N ALA A 53 -18.76 -45.10 4.21
CA ALA A 53 -19.11 -44.00 5.11
C ALA A 53 -18.05 -42.87 5.08
N ILE A 54 -16.77 -43.21 5.08
CA ILE A 54 -15.66 -42.25 4.94
C ILE A 54 -15.76 -41.50 3.61
N GLY A 55 -16.04 -42.22 2.52
CA GLY A 55 -16.22 -41.62 1.19
C GLY A 55 -17.41 -40.65 1.11
N THR A 56 -18.48 -40.91 1.86
CA THR A 56 -19.63 -39.99 1.97
C THR A 56 -19.28 -38.76 2.81
N LEU A 57 -18.68 -38.96 3.98
CA LEU A 57 -18.24 -37.87 4.86
C LEU A 57 -17.22 -36.94 4.17
N ALA A 58 -16.31 -37.49 3.37
CA ALA A 58 -15.34 -36.70 2.61
C ALA A 58 -16.04 -35.78 1.60
N ARG A 59 -17.06 -36.29 0.89
CA ARG A 59 -17.85 -35.50 -0.07
C ARG A 59 -18.69 -34.43 0.61
N GLU A 60 -19.33 -34.75 1.73
CA GLU A 60 -20.10 -33.78 2.52
C GLU A 60 -19.21 -32.67 3.09
N LYS A 61 -18.03 -33.02 3.60
CA LYS A 61 -17.05 -32.05 4.08
C LYS A 61 -16.65 -31.06 2.98
N GLU A 62 -16.36 -31.54 1.78
CA GLU A 62 -15.99 -30.68 0.65
C GLU A 62 -17.17 -29.77 0.26
N LYS A 63 -18.38 -30.32 0.19
CA LYS A 63 -19.59 -29.53 -0.09
C LYS A 63 -19.78 -28.39 0.92
N ILE A 64 -19.72 -28.69 2.22
CA ILE A 64 -19.87 -27.68 3.28
C ILE A 64 -18.75 -26.64 3.21
N TYR A 65 -17.52 -27.05 2.88
CA TYR A 65 -16.40 -26.13 2.74
C TYR A 65 -16.61 -25.12 1.59
N VAL A 66 -17.11 -25.60 0.44
CA VAL A 66 -17.45 -24.74 -0.70
C VAL A 66 -18.57 -23.77 -0.35
N GLU A 67 -19.64 -24.25 0.30
CA GLU A 67 -20.76 -23.42 0.76
C GLU A 67 -20.32 -22.35 1.76
N LEU A 68 -19.47 -22.72 2.73
CA LEU A 68 -18.89 -21.78 3.70
C LEU A 68 -18.08 -20.68 2.99
N LYS A 69 -17.26 -21.04 2.01
CA LYS A 69 -16.49 -20.06 1.23
C LYS A 69 -17.40 -19.14 0.42
N SER A 70 -18.48 -19.66 -0.14
CA SER A 70 -19.50 -18.86 -0.83
C SER A 70 -20.15 -17.86 0.14
N ALA A 71 -20.65 -18.34 1.27
CA ALA A 71 -21.27 -17.51 2.30
C ALA A 71 -20.32 -16.42 2.84
N GLN A 72 -19.04 -16.75 3.06
CA GLN A 72 -18.03 -15.77 3.47
C GLN A 72 -17.83 -14.65 2.44
N ARG A 73 -17.84 -14.96 1.14
CA ARG A 73 -17.72 -13.94 0.09
C ARG A 73 -18.97 -13.06 0.06
N THR A 74 -20.16 -13.66 0.12
CA THR A 74 -21.43 -12.93 0.16
C THR A 74 -21.52 -12.01 1.38
N ASN A 75 -21.11 -12.47 2.55
CA ASN A 75 -21.15 -11.67 3.78
C ASN A 75 -20.20 -10.46 3.70
N ARG A 76 -18.98 -10.63 3.15
CA ARG A 76 -18.07 -9.51 2.89
C ARG A 76 -18.66 -8.50 1.92
N ASN A 77 -19.33 -8.96 0.86
CA ASN A 77 -19.97 -8.09 -0.12
C ASN A 77 -21.12 -7.29 0.52
N LEU A 78 -22.02 -7.97 1.26
CA LEU A 78 -23.11 -7.31 1.99
C LEU A 78 -22.59 -6.30 3.01
N HIS A 79 -21.50 -6.63 3.73
CA HIS A 79 -20.88 -5.70 4.65
C HIS A 79 -20.39 -4.44 3.94
N GLN A 80 -19.75 -4.58 2.78
CA GLN A 80 -19.31 -3.44 1.97
C GLN A 80 -20.50 -2.61 1.49
N GLN A 81 -21.56 -3.23 0.97
CA GLN A 81 -22.78 -2.53 0.55
C GLN A 81 -23.39 -1.73 1.71
N LEU A 82 -23.44 -2.28 2.92
CA LEU A 82 -23.95 -1.58 4.10
C LEU A 82 -23.08 -0.39 4.53
N VAL A 83 -21.77 -0.48 4.33
CA VAL A 83 -20.85 0.65 4.56
C VAL A 83 -21.08 1.73 3.51
N ASP A 84 -21.16 1.36 2.24
CA ASP A 84 -21.37 2.29 1.13
C ASP A 84 -22.72 3.02 1.27
N GLU A 85 -23.79 2.31 1.60
CA GLU A 85 -25.12 2.88 1.89
C GLU A 85 -25.08 3.85 3.06
N ARG A 86 -24.39 3.50 4.15
CA ARG A 86 -24.24 4.40 5.31
C ARG A 86 -23.51 5.69 4.92
N ASP A 87 -22.49 5.59 4.10
CA ASP A 87 -21.72 6.74 3.63
C ASP A 87 -22.57 7.64 2.71
N ILE A 88 -23.37 7.05 1.83
CA ILE A 88 -24.31 7.77 0.97
C ILE A 88 -25.35 8.50 1.84
N HIS A 89 -26.01 7.79 2.75
CA HIS A 89 -27.00 8.38 3.66
C HIS A 89 -26.42 9.49 4.53
N SER A 90 -25.18 9.36 5.00
CA SER A 90 -24.52 10.42 5.77
C SER A 90 -24.33 11.68 4.92
N LYS A 91 -23.86 11.54 3.67
CA LYS A 91 -23.67 12.67 2.75
C LYS A 91 -25.00 13.33 2.39
N GLU A 92 -26.04 12.53 2.14
CA GLU A 92 -27.38 13.02 1.81
C GLU A 92 -28.00 13.77 2.99
N LYS A 93 -27.87 13.23 4.21
CA LYS A 93 -28.28 13.93 5.44
C LYS A 93 -27.58 15.29 5.56
N ASP A 94 -26.27 15.34 5.38
CA ASP A 94 -25.51 16.59 5.46
C ASP A 94 -25.93 17.60 4.38
N PHE A 95 -26.19 17.11 3.16
CA PHE A 95 -26.72 17.92 2.07
C PHE A 95 -28.09 18.51 2.42
N LEU A 96 -29.04 17.69 2.88
CA LEU A 96 -30.38 18.13 3.26
C LEU A 96 -30.35 19.13 4.42
N ILE A 97 -29.50 18.90 5.42
CA ILE A 97 -29.30 19.86 6.53
C ILE A 97 -28.83 21.21 6.00
N ASN A 98 -27.85 21.22 5.09
CA ASN A 98 -27.34 22.45 4.49
C ASN A 98 -28.42 23.16 3.65
N GLU A 99 -29.22 22.40 2.91
CA GLU A 99 -30.29 22.94 2.09
C GLU A 99 -31.42 23.53 2.92
N ILE A 100 -31.83 22.86 4.01
CA ILE A 100 -32.77 23.42 4.99
C ILE A 100 -32.23 24.73 5.57
N LYS A 101 -30.97 24.75 6.02
CA LYS A 101 -30.35 25.99 6.54
C LYS A 101 -30.35 27.12 5.51
N ARG A 102 -30.12 26.80 4.23
CA ARG A 102 -30.14 27.77 3.12
C ARG A 102 -31.56 28.32 2.90
N LEU A 103 -32.57 27.45 2.91
CA LEU A 103 -33.97 27.82 2.75
C LEU A 103 -34.50 28.63 3.94
N THR A 104 -34.17 28.24 5.18
CA THR A 104 -34.53 29.00 6.38
C THR A 104 -33.99 30.42 6.32
N LYS A 105 -32.70 30.59 6.01
CA LYS A 105 -32.10 31.92 5.83
C LYS A 105 -32.80 32.72 4.74
N ARG A 106 -33.11 32.10 3.61
CA ARG A 106 -33.85 32.76 2.52
C ARG A 106 -35.22 33.24 2.98
N ASN A 107 -35.96 32.41 3.70
CA ASN A 107 -37.30 32.75 4.20
C ASN A 107 -37.24 33.87 5.24
N GLU A 108 -36.22 33.91 6.10
CA GLU A 108 -35.97 35.04 7.01
C GLU A 108 -35.77 36.35 6.23
N TYR A 109 -34.98 36.34 5.16
CA TYR A 109 -34.81 37.53 4.31
C TYR A 109 -36.10 37.95 3.61
N GLU A 110 -36.91 37.01 3.11
CA GLU A 110 -38.19 37.30 2.44
C GLU A 110 -39.25 37.82 3.43
N SER A 111 -39.29 37.29 4.65
CA SER A 111 -40.17 37.77 5.73
C SER A 111 -39.81 39.20 6.15
N ASN A 112 -38.51 39.48 6.32
CA ASN A 112 -38.03 40.82 6.68
C ASN A 112 -38.28 41.85 5.58
N ALA A 113 -38.29 41.45 4.30
CA ALA A 113 -38.58 42.32 3.17
C ALA A 113 -40.07 42.68 3.02
N GLN A 114 -40.98 41.90 3.62
CA GLN A 114 -42.43 42.15 3.56
C GLN A 114 -42.87 43.20 4.59
N GLU A 115 -42.19 43.31 5.74
CA GLU A 115 -42.48 44.29 6.80
C GLU A 115 -42.11 45.74 6.44
N SER A 116 -41.29 45.97 5.40
CA SER A 116 -40.78 47.30 5.05
C SER A 116 -41.66 48.09 4.07
N LYS A 117 -42.93 47.70 3.85
CA LYS A 117 -43.78 48.27 2.78
C LYS A 117 -44.49 49.59 3.08
N ASP A 118 -44.47 50.08 4.33
CA ASP A 118 -45.16 51.32 4.75
C ASP A 118 -44.19 52.45 5.17
N LEU A 119 -43.27 52.86 4.28
CA LEU A 119 -42.34 53.97 4.53
C LEU A 119 -42.60 55.14 3.56
N THR A 120 -42.62 56.36 4.10
CA THR A 120 -42.74 57.60 3.31
C THR A 120 -41.45 57.89 2.53
N GLU A 121 -41.55 58.58 1.39
CA GLU A 121 -40.44 58.78 0.46
C GLU A 121 -39.19 59.41 1.10
N ASP A 122 -39.37 60.34 2.06
CA ASP A 122 -38.27 60.96 2.81
C ASP A 122 -37.63 60.02 3.85
N GLN A 123 -38.42 59.15 4.49
CA GLN A 123 -37.88 58.08 5.35
C GLN A 123 -37.08 57.07 4.53
N VAL A 124 -37.55 56.73 3.33
CA VAL A 124 -36.83 55.84 2.41
C VAL A 124 -35.50 56.47 1.96
N LYS A 125 -35.49 57.76 1.61
CA LYS A 125 -34.25 58.47 1.24
C LYS A 125 -33.25 58.56 2.39
N GLY A 126 -33.71 58.87 3.60
CA GLY A 126 -32.87 58.89 4.80
C GLY A 126 -32.28 57.52 5.12
N SER A 127 -33.12 56.48 5.12
CA SER A 127 -32.71 55.10 5.34
C SER A 127 -31.69 54.60 4.30
N LEU A 128 -31.93 54.89 3.01
CA LEU A 128 -31.00 54.54 1.94
C LEU A 128 -29.65 55.26 2.10
N HIS A 129 -29.65 56.52 2.54
CA HIS A 129 -28.41 57.26 2.77
C HIS A 129 -27.60 56.66 3.92
N GLU A 130 -28.26 56.26 5.01
CA GLU A 130 -27.62 55.57 6.14
C GLU A 130 -27.11 54.18 5.75
N GLU A 131 -27.90 53.39 5.00
CA GLU A 131 -27.49 52.08 4.51
C GLU A 131 -26.30 52.18 3.56
N LEU A 132 -26.28 53.18 2.66
CA LEU A 132 -25.17 53.44 1.76
C LEU A 132 -23.89 53.74 2.55
N LYS A 133 -23.97 54.63 3.56
CA LYS A 133 -22.84 54.95 4.42
C LYS A 133 -22.33 53.73 5.21
N ALA A 134 -23.24 52.90 5.72
CA ALA A 134 -22.87 51.65 6.39
C ALA A 134 -22.17 50.67 5.43
N LYS A 135 -22.64 50.55 4.18
CA LYS A 135 -21.98 49.73 3.15
C LYS A 135 -20.62 50.27 2.76
N ASP A 136 -20.45 51.59 2.65
CA ASP A 136 -19.16 52.22 2.37
C ASP A 136 -18.14 51.92 3.47
N GLU A 137 -18.56 51.95 4.73
CA GLU A 137 -17.70 51.56 5.86
C GLU A 137 -17.31 50.07 5.80
N VAL A 138 -18.26 49.19 5.49
CA VAL A 138 -17.98 47.75 5.29
C VAL A 138 -17.00 47.54 4.13
N ILE A 139 -17.20 48.22 3.00
CA ILE A 139 -16.31 48.16 1.83
C ILE A 139 -14.90 48.62 2.20
N TYR A 140 -14.79 49.75 2.91
CA TYR A 140 -13.50 50.27 3.39
C TYR A 140 -12.79 49.26 4.31
N ASN A 141 -13.53 48.65 5.23
CA ASN A 141 -13.01 47.64 6.16
C ASN A 141 -12.55 46.37 5.44
N ILE A 142 -13.33 45.90 4.45
CA ILE A 142 -12.95 44.76 3.61
C ILE A 142 -11.72 45.10 2.79
N GLY A 143 -11.66 46.28 2.16
CA GLY A 143 -10.50 46.76 1.41
C GLY A 143 -9.23 46.80 2.27
N THR A 144 -9.34 47.31 3.49
CA THR A 144 -8.23 47.33 4.46
C THR A 144 -7.77 45.92 4.84
N LYS A 145 -8.70 45.00 5.15
CA LYS A 145 -8.39 43.59 5.44
C LYS A 145 -7.74 42.90 4.25
N TYR A 146 -8.26 43.12 3.04
CA TYR A 146 -7.71 42.58 1.81
C TYR A 146 -6.28 43.08 1.58
N LEU A 147 -6.00 44.37 1.77
CA LEU A 147 -4.66 44.92 1.61
C LEU A 147 -3.68 44.33 2.64
N LYS A 148 -4.09 44.16 3.90
CA LYS A 148 -3.28 43.47 4.94
C LYS A 148 -2.98 42.02 4.58
N ILE A 149 -3.96 41.29 4.06
CA ILE A 149 -3.77 39.91 3.60
C ILE A 149 -2.86 39.87 2.37
N LYS A 150 -3.05 40.80 1.42
CA LYS A 150 -2.25 40.90 0.20
C LYS A 150 -0.78 41.20 0.52
N SER A 151 -0.49 42.14 1.42
CA SER A 151 0.87 42.45 1.85
C SER A 151 1.51 41.26 2.57
N SER A 152 0.76 40.60 3.47
CA SER A 152 1.22 39.39 4.17
C SER A 152 1.52 38.25 3.20
N LYS A 153 0.66 38.00 2.21
CA LYS A 153 0.88 37.00 1.16
C LYS A 153 2.18 37.27 0.40
N ILE A 154 2.40 38.52 -0.01
CA ILE A 154 3.63 38.91 -0.73
C ILE A 154 4.86 38.67 0.15
N PHE A 155 4.79 39.04 1.44
CA PHE A 155 5.86 38.80 2.39
C PHE A 155 6.20 37.31 2.53
N PHE A 156 5.19 36.47 2.77
CA PHE A 156 5.40 35.02 2.89
C PHE A 156 5.90 34.38 1.60
N GLN A 157 5.42 34.85 0.43
CA GLN A 157 5.91 34.37 -0.86
C GLN A 157 7.40 34.67 -1.04
N LYS A 158 7.84 35.90 -0.74
CA LYS A 158 9.28 36.26 -0.80
C LYS A 158 10.10 35.44 0.19
N LYS A 159 9.60 35.24 1.41
CA LYS A 159 10.28 34.42 2.43
C LYS A 159 10.42 32.96 1.98
N LEU A 160 9.39 32.40 1.36
CA LEU A 160 9.41 31.05 0.80
C LEU A 160 10.41 30.92 -0.34
N GLU A 161 10.44 31.87 -1.27
CA GLU A 161 11.39 31.89 -2.38
C GLU A 161 12.84 31.96 -1.88
N LYS A 162 13.10 32.79 -0.86
CA LYS A 162 14.42 32.87 -0.20
C LYS A 162 14.83 31.54 0.44
N LEU A 163 13.93 30.91 1.19
CA LEU A 163 14.18 29.61 1.82
C LEU A 163 14.40 28.50 0.77
N GLN A 164 13.61 28.50 -0.30
CA GLN A 164 13.77 27.54 -1.38
C GLN A 164 15.14 27.69 -2.07
N ALA A 165 15.59 28.93 -2.30
CA ALA A 165 16.92 29.20 -2.85
C ALA A 165 18.05 28.77 -1.90
N GLN A 166 17.90 29.03 -0.60
CA GLN A 166 18.88 28.61 0.41
C GLN A 166 18.98 27.09 0.53
N ASN A 167 17.83 26.39 0.54
CA ASN A 167 17.80 24.93 0.56
C ASN A 167 18.42 24.34 -0.70
N LYS A 168 18.10 24.88 -1.88
CA LYS A 168 18.72 24.47 -3.15
C LYS A 168 20.25 24.57 -3.09
N LYS A 169 20.77 25.73 -2.66
CA LYS A 169 22.22 25.96 -2.51
C LYS A 169 22.84 25.00 -1.48
N THR A 170 22.14 24.74 -0.38
CA THR A 170 22.62 23.80 0.66
C THR A 170 22.71 22.37 0.11
N CYS A 171 21.70 21.92 -0.63
CA CYS A 171 21.73 20.61 -1.29
C CYS A 171 22.85 20.52 -2.33
N GLU A 172 23.04 21.55 -3.15
CA GLU A 172 24.15 21.62 -4.12
C GLU A 172 25.51 21.50 -3.41
N ASN A 173 25.71 22.24 -2.32
CA ASN A 173 26.94 22.16 -1.51
C ASN A 173 27.15 20.76 -0.91
N ILE A 174 26.09 20.12 -0.37
CA ILE A 174 26.18 18.76 0.18
C ILE A 174 26.54 17.76 -0.93
N ILE A 175 25.93 17.87 -2.11
CA ILE A 175 26.25 17.00 -3.25
C ILE A 175 27.72 17.16 -3.65
N LEU A 176 28.21 18.39 -3.77
CA LEU A 176 29.63 18.65 -4.07
C LEU A 176 30.56 18.03 -3.02
N LEU A 177 30.26 18.22 -1.73
CA LEU A 177 31.05 17.64 -0.64
C LEU A 177 31.05 16.10 -0.67
N LEU A 178 29.90 15.48 -0.91
CA LEU A 178 29.81 14.02 -1.05
C LEU A 178 30.57 13.51 -2.28
N GLN A 179 30.54 14.24 -3.39
CA GLN A 179 31.30 13.90 -4.59
C GLN A 179 32.81 14.00 -4.35
N ASP A 180 33.28 15.03 -3.66
CA ASP A 180 34.69 15.18 -3.35
C ASP A 180 35.17 14.11 -2.35
N ASN A 181 34.41 13.83 -1.30
CA ASN A 181 34.70 12.73 -0.38
C ASN A 181 34.75 11.38 -1.10
N ARG A 182 33.83 11.14 -2.05
CA ARG A 182 33.86 9.93 -2.89
C ARG A 182 35.15 9.85 -3.71
N LYS A 183 35.55 10.93 -4.40
CA LYS A 183 36.82 10.96 -5.16
C LYS A 183 38.03 10.67 -4.26
N THR A 184 38.03 11.23 -3.05
CA THR A 184 39.11 10.98 -2.06
C THR A 184 39.15 9.51 -1.64
N LEU A 185 37.99 8.91 -1.33
CA LEU A 185 37.90 7.49 -0.97
C LEU A 185 38.33 6.58 -2.13
N ASP A 186 37.87 6.86 -3.35
CA ASP A 186 38.27 6.12 -4.55
C ASP A 186 39.79 6.21 -4.77
N SER A 187 40.39 7.39 -4.58
CA SER A 187 41.85 7.57 -4.64
C SER A 187 42.60 6.78 -3.56
N LEU A 188 42.09 6.75 -2.33
CA LEU A 188 42.68 5.97 -1.23
C LEU A 188 42.56 4.46 -1.49
N LEU A 189 41.41 4.01 -2.00
CA LEU A 189 41.19 2.61 -2.37
C LEU A 189 42.13 2.20 -3.50
N ASP A 190 42.30 3.03 -4.53
CA ASP A 190 43.24 2.79 -5.62
C ASP A 190 44.68 2.70 -5.13
N LYS A 191 45.09 3.60 -4.23
CA LYS A 191 46.41 3.55 -3.58
C LYS A 191 46.58 2.24 -2.80
N LEU A 192 45.57 1.82 -2.06
CA LEU A 192 45.59 0.56 -1.30
C LEU A 192 45.69 -0.67 -2.22
N LEU A 193 44.93 -0.69 -3.32
CA LEU A 193 44.97 -1.79 -4.30
C LEU A 193 46.32 -1.86 -5.05
N LYS A 194 46.93 -0.71 -5.33
CA LYS A 194 48.25 -0.60 -5.97
C LYS A 194 49.41 -0.89 -5.02
N SER A 195 49.21 -0.72 -3.71
CA SER A 195 50.24 -1.01 -2.71
C SER A 195 50.65 -2.49 -2.75
N SER A 196 51.96 -2.76 -2.69
CA SER A 196 52.55 -4.11 -2.70
C SER A 196 52.36 -4.86 -1.38
N SER A 197 51.91 -4.19 -0.32
CA SER A 197 51.73 -4.74 1.02
C SER A 197 50.42 -5.52 1.23
N VAL A 198 49.44 -5.39 0.34
CA VAL A 198 48.14 -6.07 0.47
C VAL A 198 48.16 -7.43 -0.22
N SER A 199 47.76 -8.49 0.50
CA SER A 199 47.67 -9.85 -0.02
C SER A 199 46.78 -9.96 -1.28
N PRO A 200 47.13 -10.80 -2.27
CA PRO A 200 46.32 -11.01 -3.48
C PRO A 200 44.85 -11.38 -3.22
N ASN A 201 44.57 -12.16 -2.18
CA ASN A 201 43.20 -12.55 -1.81
C ASN A 201 42.41 -11.35 -1.26
N SER A 202 43.03 -10.51 -0.43
CA SER A 202 42.43 -9.27 0.07
C SER A 202 42.15 -8.27 -1.05
N LYS A 203 43.03 -8.18 -2.06
CA LYS A 203 42.80 -7.35 -3.26
C LYS A 203 41.60 -7.82 -4.07
N LYS A 204 41.42 -9.14 -4.26
CA LYS A 204 40.24 -9.71 -4.94
C LYS A 204 38.95 -9.39 -4.18
N TYR A 205 38.96 -9.53 -2.85
CA TYR A 205 37.82 -9.19 -2.00
C TYR A 205 37.45 -7.70 -2.09
N LEU A 206 38.43 -6.79 -2.02
CA LEU A 206 38.21 -5.35 -2.14
C LEU A 206 37.63 -4.96 -3.51
N LYS A 207 38.11 -5.57 -4.60
CA LYS A 207 37.53 -5.37 -5.95
C LYS A 207 36.08 -5.85 -6.03
N LEU A 208 35.77 -7.02 -5.44
CA LEU A 208 34.40 -7.53 -5.40
C LEU A 208 33.48 -6.60 -4.59
N LEU A 209 33.97 -6.08 -3.46
CA LEU A 209 33.25 -5.11 -2.65
C LEU A 209 32.97 -3.80 -3.43
N GLN A 210 33.93 -3.32 -4.21
CA GLN A 210 33.77 -2.14 -5.08
C GLN A 210 32.70 -2.35 -6.17
N ILE A 211 32.71 -3.53 -6.81
CA ILE A 211 31.70 -3.91 -7.80
C ILE A 211 30.32 -3.99 -7.14
N ASN A 212 30.23 -4.63 -5.97
CA ASN A 212 28.98 -4.77 -5.23
C ASN A 212 28.43 -3.40 -4.79
N ALA A 213 29.28 -2.50 -4.30
CA ALA A 213 28.89 -1.13 -3.96
C ALA A 213 28.32 -0.36 -5.17
N SER A 214 28.95 -0.51 -6.34
CA SER A 214 28.46 0.10 -7.59
C SER A 214 27.10 -0.47 -8.02
N LEU A 215 26.94 -1.80 -7.97
CA LEU A 215 25.66 -2.45 -8.26
C LEU A 215 24.55 -2.05 -7.28
N HIS A 216 24.87 -1.89 -5.99
CA HIS A 216 23.93 -1.38 -4.99
C HIS A 216 23.49 0.06 -5.31
N TYR A 217 24.41 0.91 -5.74
CA TYR A 217 24.08 2.27 -6.20
C TYR A 217 23.14 2.23 -7.40
N GLU A 218 23.47 1.48 -8.46
CA GLU A 218 22.62 1.34 -9.65
C GLU A 218 21.23 0.79 -9.30
N ASN A 219 21.15 -0.25 -8.48
CA ASN A 219 19.88 -0.80 -7.98
C ASN A 219 19.05 0.24 -7.22
N THR A 220 19.71 1.09 -6.44
CA THR A 220 19.03 2.17 -5.71
C THR A 220 18.49 3.23 -6.66
N GLN A 221 19.27 3.63 -7.67
CA GLN A 221 18.81 4.58 -8.70
C GLN A 221 17.63 4.02 -9.50
N LEU A 222 17.66 2.73 -9.84
CA LEU A 222 16.54 2.05 -10.50
C LEU A 222 15.28 2.00 -9.63
N LYS A 223 15.42 1.71 -8.32
CA LYS A 223 14.29 1.74 -7.39
C LYS A 223 13.65 3.13 -7.29
N ILE A 224 14.47 4.18 -7.21
CA ILE A 224 14.00 5.56 -7.19
C ILE A 224 13.24 5.88 -8.49
N TYR A 225 13.79 5.50 -9.65
CA TYR A 225 13.15 5.69 -10.94
C TYR A 225 11.80 4.97 -11.04
N LEU A 226 11.73 3.70 -10.66
CA LEU A 226 10.48 2.92 -10.67
C LEU A 226 9.43 3.51 -9.74
N SER A 227 9.84 3.94 -8.53
CA SER A 227 8.94 4.60 -7.58
C SER A 227 8.36 5.90 -8.14
N SER A 228 9.19 6.70 -8.82
CA SER A 228 8.73 7.95 -9.47
C SER A 228 7.77 7.72 -10.64
N GLN A 229 7.88 6.59 -11.36
CA GLN A 229 6.95 6.24 -12.42
C GLN A 229 5.62 5.68 -11.89
N GLN A 230 5.66 4.90 -10.82
CA GLN A 230 4.47 4.29 -10.21
C GLN A 230 3.53 5.36 -9.61
N GLU A 231 4.08 6.49 -9.15
CA GLU A 231 3.27 7.65 -8.74
C GLU A 231 2.59 8.36 -9.93
N SER A 232 3.18 8.33 -11.14
CA SER A 232 2.60 8.94 -12.34
C SER A 232 1.50 8.10 -13.01
N THR A 233 1.55 6.77 -12.89
CA THR A 233 0.52 5.86 -13.44
C THR A 233 -0.70 5.72 -12.54
N ASN A 234 -0.54 5.88 -11.22
CA ASN A 234 -1.65 5.84 -10.26
C ASN A 234 -2.57 7.08 -10.32
N SER A 235 -2.15 8.18 -10.97
CA SER A 235 -3.01 9.34 -11.25
C SER A 235 -3.81 9.24 -12.55
N GLY A 236 -3.61 8.20 -13.38
CA GLY A 236 -4.19 8.09 -14.73
C GLY A 236 -5.17 6.94 -14.97
N LEU A 237 -5.42 6.06 -14.00
CA LEU A 237 -6.17 4.81 -14.21
C LEU A 237 -7.65 4.85 -13.77
N GLN A 238 -8.25 6.02 -13.59
CA GLN A 238 -9.67 6.15 -13.21
C GLN A 238 -10.62 6.60 -14.33
N HIS A 239 -10.15 6.82 -15.56
CA HIS A 239 -11.03 7.10 -16.70
C HIS A 239 -10.52 6.40 -17.96
N HIS A 240 -11.18 5.30 -18.33
CA HIS A 240 -11.41 4.75 -19.68
C HIS A 240 -11.57 3.23 -19.61
N SER A 241 -12.70 2.80 -19.05
CA SER A 241 -13.32 1.54 -19.41
C SER A 241 -14.48 1.87 -20.34
N GLU A 242 -14.27 1.84 -21.65
CA GLU A 242 -15.35 1.71 -22.62
C GLU A 242 -14.84 1.27 -24.00
N ARG A 243 -15.43 0.17 -24.50
CA ARG A 243 -15.36 -0.40 -25.86
C ARG A 243 -14.01 -0.98 -26.34
N CYS A 244 -13.92 -2.31 -26.48
CA CYS A 244 -14.48 -3.04 -27.63
C CYS A 244 -14.12 -4.55 -27.53
N CYS A 245 -15.13 -5.41 -27.59
CA CYS A 245 -14.98 -6.83 -27.97
C CYS A 245 -15.16 -6.95 -29.48
N LEU A 246 -14.35 -7.79 -30.16
CA LEU A 246 -14.78 -8.91 -31.04
C LEU A 246 -13.61 -9.54 -31.84
N THR A 247 -13.47 -10.86 -31.64
CA THR A 247 -13.15 -11.99 -32.57
C THR A 247 -11.79 -12.19 -33.26
N ASP A 248 -11.20 -13.36 -32.91
CA ASP A 248 -10.67 -14.47 -33.73
C ASP A 248 -9.48 -14.30 -34.72
N LYS A 249 -8.35 -15.01 -34.44
CA LYS A 249 -7.88 -16.28 -35.07
C LYS A 249 -6.38 -16.54 -34.83
N GLN A 250 -6.02 -17.83 -34.78
CA GLN A 250 -4.70 -18.43 -34.45
C GLN A 250 -3.55 -18.16 -35.45
N ALA A 251 -2.33 -17.96 -34.90
CA ALA A 251 -0.94 -18.41 -35.24
C ALA A 251 -0.47 -18.54 -36.72
N PRO A 252 0.87 -18.51 -37.07
CA PRO A 252 2.06 -18.79 -36.23
C PRO A 252 3.31 -17.88 -36.43
N PHE A 253 4.34 -18.20 -35.63
CA PHE A 253 5.76 -17.77 -35.60
C PHE A 253 6.38 -17.24 -36.91
N GLU A 254 7.15 -16.14 -36.83
CA GLU A 254 8.60 -16.15 -37.08
C GLU A 254 9.31 -14.82 -36.71
N THR A 255 10.59 -14.97 -36.40
CA THR A 255 11.59 -14.11 -35.74
C THR A 255 12.05 -12.87 -36.51
N LYS A 256 11.81 -11.65 -36.00
CA LYS A 256 12.65 -10.43 -36.24
C LYS A 256 12.38 -9.35 -35.16
N SER A 257 13.00 -9.40 -33.97
CA SER A 257 12.78 -8.35 -32.93
C SER A 257 14.02 -7.70 -32.30
N GLU A 258 15.23 -8.19 -32.57
CA GLU A 258 16.40 -7.65 -31.86
C GLU A 258 16.97 -6.35 -32.46
N GLU A 259 16.85 -6.09 -33.77
CA GLU A 259 17.49 -4.90 -34.37
C GLU A 259 16.72 -3.58 -34.18
N LYS A 260 15.41 -3.63 -33.92
CA LYS A 260 14.60 -2.40 -33.71
C LYS A 260 14.66 -1.85 -32.29
N MET A 261 14.98 -2.69 -31.30
CA MET A 261 15.09 -2.28 -29.89
C MET A 261 16.36 -1.44 -29.64
N THR A 262 17.47 -1.80 -30.29
CA THR A 262 18.78 -1.16 -30.09
C THR A 262 18.87 0.25 -30.69
N GLN A 263 18.12 0.51 -31.77
CA GLN A 263 18.02 1.86 -32.36
C GLN A 263 17.16 2.81 -31.52
N TYR A 264 16.12 2.32 -30.84
CA TYR A 264 15.24 3.13 -29.98
C TYR A 264 15.93 3.52 -28.65
N ILE A 265 16.77 2.63 -28.11
CA ILE A 265 17.53 2.89 -26.89
C ILE A 265 18.65 3.92 -27.13
N ASN A 266 19.34 3.85 -28.26
CA ASN A 266 20.43 4.78 -28.58
C ASN A 266 19.94 6.22 -28.89
N THR A 267 18.75 6.38 -29.48
CA THR A 267 18.19 7.72 -29.74
C THR A 267 17.69 8.41 -28.47
N LYS A 268 17.18 7.67 -27.49
CA LYS A 268 16.81 8.25 -26.18
C LYS A 268 18.02 8.58 -25.29
N PHE A 269 19.12 7.83 -25.39
CA PHE A 269 20.35 8.16 -24.65
C PHE A 269 20.99 9.48 -25.12
N LYS A 270 20.90 9.83 -26.41
CA LYS A 270 21.36 11.14 -26.92
C LYS A 270 20.54 12.34 -26.41
N LEU A 271 19.29 12.12 -25.97
CA LEU A 271 18.44 13.18 -25.39
C LEU A 271 18.75 13.48 -23.91
N PHE A 272 19.47 12.59 -23.23
CA PHE A 272 19.73 12.71 -21.78
C PHE A 272 20.90 13.63 -21.42
N ASN A 273 21.79 13.95 -22.38
CA ASN A 273 22.93 14.83 -22.11
C ASN A 273 22.56 16.33 -22.10
N THR A 274 21.34 16.70 -22.50
CA THR A 274 20.91 18.10 -22.64
C THR A 274 19.96 18.61 -21.55
N HIS A 275 19.38 17.75 -20.69
CA HIS A 275 18.35 18.16 -19.71
C HIS A 275 18.78 18.15 -18.23
N GLY A 276 20.08 18.16 -17.93
CA GLY A 276 20.62 18.12 -16.57
C GLY A 276 20.24 19.29 -15.62
N PHE A 277 19.46 20.28 -16.07
CA PHE A 277 19.17 21.50 -15.29
C PHE A 277 17.71 21.73 -14.89
N GLU A 278 16.76 20.86 -15.26
CA GLU A 278 15.32 21.08 -14.97
C GLU A 278 14.78 20.39 -13.72
N ALA A 279 15.52 19.45 -13.12
CA ALA A 279 15.04 18.64 -11.98
C ALA A 279 14.71 19.44 -10.69
N LEU A 280 15.17 20.69 -10.58
CA LEU A 280 14.98 21.54 -9.41
C LEU A 280 13.69 22.38 -9.43
N LYS A 281 12.98 22.47 -10.57
CA LYS A 281 11.63 23.08 -10.61
C LYS A 281 10.55 22.14 -10.05
N SER A 282 10.89 20.86 -9.87
CA SER A 282 9.95 19.78 -9.54
C SER A 282 9.50 19.74 -8.08
N PHE A 283 10.30 20.23 -7.13
CA PHE A 283 9.98 20.06 -5.70
C PHE A 283 8.68 20.78 -5.27
N LYS A 284 8.40 21.95 -5.86
CA LYS A 284 7.16 22.72 -5.60
C LYS A 284 5.93 22.07 -6.25
N TYR A 285 6.13 21.30 -7.31
CA TYR A 285 5.08 20.54 -8.00
C TYR A 285 4.76 19.26 -7.23
N ILE A 286 5.80 18.53 -6.80
CA ILE A 286 5.74 17.30 -6.01
C ILE A 286 4.98 17.52 -4.68
N HIS A 287 5.20 18.66 -4.01
CA HIS A 287 4.55 18.96 -2.72
C HIS A 287 3.03 19.21 -2.82
N ARG A 288 2.52 19.62 -3.98
CA ARG A 288 1.08 19.85 -4.22
C ARG A 288 0.34 18.59 -4.66
N SER A 289 1.04 17.63 -5.24
CA SER A 289 0.48 16.36 -5.73
C SER A 289 0.24 15.30 -4.65
N PHE A 290 0.78 15.47 -3.43
CA PHE A 290 0.53 14.53 -2.34
C PHE A 290 -0.79 14.79 -1.60
N SER A 291 -1.51 13.72 -1.30
CA SER A 291 -2.69 13.71 -0.41
C SER A 291 -2.35 14.23 1.00
N PRO A 292 -3.28 14.92 1.71
CA PRO A 292 -3.04 15.45 3.06
C PRO A 292 -2.48 14.41 4.05
N ASN A 293 -2.89 13.15 3.94
CA ASN A 293 -2.42 12.07 4.81
C ASN A 293 -0.95 11.72 4.57
N VAL A 294 -0.49 11.74 3.31
CA VAL A 294 0.91 11.48 2.94
C VAL A 294 1.81 12.64 3.40
N ARG A 295 1.31 13.88 3.32
CA ARG A 295 2.01 15.04 3.90
C ARG A 295 2.23 14.84 5.40
N GLY A 296 1.21 14.40 6.13
CA GLY A 296 1.30 14.12 7.57
C GLY A 296 2.34 13.06 7.92
N THR A 297 2.44 11.99 7.13
CA THR A 297 3.42 10.91 7.34
C THR A 297 4.84 11.35 7.03
N ILE A 298 5.05 12.13 5.96
CA ILE A 298 6.37 12.69 5.64
C ILE A 298 6.81 13.64 6.77
N TYR A 299 5.95 14.53 7.24
CA TYR A 299 6.29 15.42 8.36
C TYR A 299 6.60 14.66 9.67
N ARG A 300 5.91 13.54 9.94
CA ARG A 300 6.23 12.67 11.09
C ARG A 300 7.59 12.00 10.94
N SER A 301 7.93 11.47 9.77
CA SER A 301 9.22 10.79 9.57
C SER A 301 10.42 11.74 9.60
N VAL A 302 10.25 13.03 9.26
CA VAL A 302 11.30 14.04 9.47
C VAL A 302 11.39 14.49 10.94
N SER A 303 10.29 14.44 11.69
CA SER A 303 10.25 14.80 13.11
C SER A 303 10.93 13.76 14.00
N ASP A 304 10.96 12.50 13.56
CA ASP A 304 11.64 11.40 14.26
C ASP A 304 13.15 11.31 13.93
N SER A 305 13.63 12.12 12.98
CA SER A 305 15.06 12.29 12.77
C SER A 305 15.64 13.19 13.87
N CYS A 306 16.63 12.66 14.60
CA CYS A 306 17.30 13.26 15.76
C CYS A 306 17.82 14.71 15.55
N ILE A 307 17.82 15.20 14.30
CA ILE A 307 18.20 16.55 13.89
C ILE A 307 17.17 17.62 14.32
N VAL A 308 15.88 17.27 14.45
CA VAL A 308 14.82 18.24 14.82
C VAL A 308 14.70 18.42 16.34
N ARG A 309 15.13 17.42 17.13
CA ARG A 309 15.06 17.49 18.60
C ARG A 309 16.02 18.53 19.20
N SER A 310 17.18 18.75 18.60
CA SER A 310 18.12 19.78 19.08
C SER A 310 17.62 21.21 18.81
N THR A 311 16.96 21.45 17.67
CA THR A 311 16.49 22.80 17.33
C THR A 311 15.24 23.22 18.12
N LEU A 312 14.40 22.26 18.54
CA LEU A 312 13.26 22.52 19.42
C LEU A 312 13.68 22.82 20.86
N SER A 313 14.73 22.16 21.37
CA SER A 313 15.25 22.43 22.71
C SER A 313 15.92 23.82 22.82
N GLU A 314 16.51 24.31 21.73
CA GLU A 314 17.07 25.67 21.65
C GLU A 314 15.98 26.76 21.54
N LEU A 315 14.85 26.46 20.88
CA LEU A 315 13.72 27.41 20.79
C LEU A 315 12.96 27.58 22.12
N VAL A 316 12.85 26.51 22.92
CA VAL A 316 12.18 26.56 24.23
C VAL A 316 13.00 27.37 25.24
N ASN A 317 14.33 27.32 25.17
CA ASN A 317 15.20 28.13 26.03
C ASN A 317 15.21 29.62 25.64
N ALA A 318 14.98 29.96 24.37
CA ALA A 318 14.88 31.35 23.93
C ALA A 318 13.55 32.03 24.31
N SER A 319 12.50 31.25 24.61
CA SER A 319 11.17 31.80 24.96
C SER A 319 11.00 32.09 26.46
N ASN A 320 11.97 31.75 27.30
CA ASN A 320 11.94 31.99 28.76
C ASN A 320 12.80 33.20 29.19
N ILE A 321 13.22 34.07 28.26
CA ILE A 321 14.01 35.30 28.54
C ILE A 321 13.28 36.56 28.00
N LEU A 322 11.95 36.52 27.85
CA LEU A 322 11.10 37.70 27.57
C LEU A 322 9.86 37.67 28.46
#